data_AF-A0A832I7A9-F1
#
_entry.id   AF-A0A832I7A9-F1
#
_cell.length_a   1.000
_cell.length_b   1.000
_cell.length_c   1.000
_cell.angle_alpha   90.00
_cell.angle_beta   90.00
_cell.angle_gamma   90.00
#
_symmetry.space_group_name_H-M   'P 1'
#
loop_
_entity.id
_entity.type
_entity.pdbx_description
1 polymer ?
#
loop_
_entity_poly.entity_id
_entity_poly.type
_entity_poly.pdbx_seq_one_letter_code
_entity_poly.pdbx_strand_id
1 'polypeptide(L)' 'YEKCGFVREGVLRKARYLKGEYHDVIVMGILAEEYFSRQS' A
#
# COMPACT_ATOMS: atom_id res chain seq x y z
N TYR A 1 -1.69 1.71 -8.01
CA TYR A 1 -0.83 2.29 -6.97
C TYR A 1 0.65 2.13 -7.29
N GLU A 2 1.14 0.94 -7.67
CA GLU A 2 2.57 0.79 -8.09
C GLU A 2 2.97 1.68 -9.27
N LYS A 3 2.10 1.82 -10.28
CA LYS A 3 2.31 2.78 -11.38
C LYS A 3 2.38 4.25 -10.94
N CYS A 4 1.88 4.58 -9.75
CA CYS A 4 1.96 5.92 -9.16
C CYS A 4 3.19 6.08 -8.25
N GLY A 5 4.07 5.07 -8.17
CA GLY A 5 5.29 5.11 -7.39
C GLY A 5 5.19 4.52 -5.98
N PHE A 6 4.04 3.99 -5.58
CA PHE A 6 3.90 3.33 -4.29
C PHE A 6 4.53 1.92 -4.32
N VAL A 7 5.29 1.57 -3.31
CA VAL A 7 5.93 0.27 -3.12
C VAL A 7 5.16 -0.54 -2.09
N ARG A 8 5.13 -1.87 -2.26
CA ARG A 8 4.52 -2.79 -1.28
C ARG A 8 5.47 -2.99 -0.10
N GLU A 9 5.06 -2.54 1.07
CA GLU A 9 5.85 -2.66 2.30
C GLU A 9 5.48 -3.89 3.11
N GLY A 10 4.26 -4.43 2.94
CA GLY A 10 3.85 -5.61 3.69
C GLY A 10 2.45 -6.12 3.40
N VAL A 11 2.09 -7.19 4.12
CA VAL A 11 0.76 -7.79 4.11
C VAL A 11 0.32 -8.07 5.54
N LEU A 12 -0.81 -7.48 5.91
CA LEU A 12 -1.47 -7.79 7.17
C LEU A 12 -2.51 -8.87 6.93
N ARG A 13 -2.22 -10.08 7.41
CA ARG A 13 -3.11 -11.23 7.21
C ARG A 13 -4.36 -11.11 8.08
N LYS A 14 -5.53 -11.35 7.49
CA LYS A 14 -6.84 -11.29 8.16
C LYS A 14 -7.10 -9.99 8.93
N ALA A 15 -6.55 -8.87 8.45
CA ALA A 15 -6.61 -7.60 9.16
C ALA A 15 -7.97 -6.91 9.09
N ARG A 16 -8.83 -7.28 8.12
CA ARG A 16 -10.14 -6.64 7.94
C ARG A 16 -11.25 -7.68 7.83
N TYR A 17 -12.31 -7.54 8.61
CA TYR A 17 -13.50 -8.39 8.52
C TYR A 17 -14.60 -7.67 7.74
N LEU A 18 -14.97 -8.20 6.56
CA LEU A 18 -16.07 -7.68 5.75
C LEU A 18 -16.88 -8.81 5.13
N LYS A 19 -18.20 -8.61 5.09
CA LYS A 19 -19.16 -9.53 4.48
C LYS A 19 -19.04 -10.98 4.97
N GLY A 20 -18.70 -11.15 6.25
CA GLY A 20 -18.59 -12.47 6.87
C GLY A 20 -17.19 -13.10 6.79
N GLU A 21 -16.23 -12.46 6.12
CA GLU A 21 -14.92 -13.03 5.85
C GLU A 21 -13.77 -12.12 6.28
N TYR A 22 -12.64 -12.73 6.62
CA TYR A 22 -11.39 -12.01 6.89
C TYR A 22 -10.61 -11.83 5.60
N HIS A 23 -10.19 -10.59 5.35
CA HIS A 23 -9.42 -10.19 4.18
C HIS A 23 -8.03 -9.75 4.60
N ASP A 24 -7.06 -10.11 3.77
CA ASP A 24 -5.69 -9.60 3.88
C ASP A 24 -5.64 -8.16 3.37
N VAL A 25 -4.85 -7.33 4.06
CA VAL A 25 -4.64 -5.93 3.69
C VAL A 25 -3.21 -5.76 3.21
N ILE A 26 -3.05 -5.25 2.00
CA ILE A 26 -1.74 -4.91 1.44
C ILE A 26 -1.38 -3.49 1.86
N VAL A 27 -0.23 -3.34 2.51
CA VAL A 27 0.30 -2.03 2.91
C VAL A 27 1.21 -1.53 1.80
N MET A 28 0.89 -0.34 1.30
CA MET A 28 1.63 0.34 0.24
C MET A 28 2.08 1.70 0.75
N GLY A 29 3.36 2.04 0.56
CA GLY A 29 3.97 3.31 0.96
C GLY A 29 4.67 3.99 -0.20
N ILE A 30 4.90 5.29 -0.11
CA ILE A 30 5.82 6.03 -0.98
C ILE A 30 6.55 7.03 -0.08
N LEU A 31 7.87 7.15 -0.22
CA LEU A 31 8.61 8.13 0.55
C LEU A 31 8.41 9.53 -0.04
N ALA A 32 8.41 10.55 0.81
CA ALA A 32 8.22 11.94 0.37
C ALA A 32 9.27 12.34 -0.68
N GLU A 33 10.53 11.93 -0.47
CA GLU A 33 11.65 12.19 -1.38
C GLU A 33 11.38 11.61 -2.79
N GLU A 34 10.87 10.37 -2.88
CA GLU A 34 10.54 9.71 -4.15
C GLU A 34 9.36 10.38 -4.88
N TYR A 35 8.42 10.92 -4.11
CA TYR A 35 7.27 11.63 -4.67
C TYR A 35 7.69 13.00 -5.23
N PHE A 36 8.50 13.77 -4.49
CA PHE A 36 8.95 15.08 -4.91
C PHE A 36 10.03 15.01 -6.01
N SER A 37 10.90 14.00 -6.02
CA SER A 37 11.92 13.85 -7.08
C SER A 37 11.33 13.54 -8.47
N ARG A 38 10.11 12.97 -8.53
CA ARG A 38 9.42 12.62 -9.79
C ARG A 38 8.63 13.77 -10.41
N GLN A 39 8.51 14.90 -9.71
CA GLN A 39 7.81 16.10 -10.18
C GLN A 39 8.73 17.15 -10.83
N SER A 40 10.03 16.86 -10.96
CA SER A 40 11.06 17.76 -11.51
C SER A 40 11.41 17.41 -12.96
#